data_AF-A0A3B9KYM4-F1
#
_entry.id   AF-A0A3B9KYM4-F1
#
_cell.length_a   1.000
_cell.length_b   1.000
_cell.length_c   1.000
_cell.angle_alpha   90.00
_cell.angle_beta   90.00
_cell.angle_gamma   90.00
#
_symmetry.space_group_name_H-M   'P 1'
#
loop_
_entity.id
_entity.type
_entity.pdbx_description
1 polymer ?
#
loop_
_entity_poly.entity_id
_entity_poly.type
_entity_poly.pdbx_seq_one_letter_code
_entity_poly.pdbx_strand_id
1 'polypeptide(L)'
;MSFRNAAATVLPVAYLLLCLVLGGSSAKDQLPHLWLQLISTILIAGVIYSATSPMRHRPAMIIVAALLAIAVWPILQLLPLPAGMWESLPGRDVIASDLLDLGISSLPNMPVSFSGQETSRAVLATLIPITFILLVAAFGNESGPQTISWGILICGATSALLGLLMVVPMSPLRALLSGLLPYDPAAGFFANANHQVTLLLMCLPLLAGMSGRRTAPNRSRQHVFFRQTILGALLILFLSAIWAAGVRASYILILPVSILSLCILHNSFSRRAAIGSLVLIVASVAGSILLAVNAPALEGVAFADFSITDKGRQEIVWPTSIEMLKDHWMFGTGLGTFSNVFMLYEDPNTVKSVWINHAHNEYLQVAIELGILGV
;
A
#
# COMPACT_ATOMS: atom_id res chain seq x y z
N MET A 1 9.03 -22.88 -26.19
CA MET A 1 8.08 -22.11 -25.33
C MET A 1 7.52 -21.01 -26.23
N SER A 2 6.19 -20.95 -26.48
CA SER A 2 5.68 -19.90 -27.38
C SER A 2 5.96 -18.52 -26.78
N PHE A 3 6.23 -17.51 -27.61
CA PHE A 3 6.46 -16.12 -27.17
C PHE A 3 5.38 -15.63 -26.19
N ARG A 4 4.14 -16.08 -26.41
CA ARG A 4 2.98 -15.82 -25.57
C ARG A 4 3.14 -16.34 -24.14
N ASN A 5 3.78 -17.49 -23.94
CA ASN A 5 4.01 -18.08 -22.60
C ASN A 5 5.15 -17.43 -21.82
N ALA A 6 6.15 -16.87 -22.52
CA ALA A 6 7.25 -16.15 -21.88
C ALA A 6 6.86 -14.70 -21.54
N ALA A 7 6.21 -14.00 -22.46
CA ALA A 7 5.64 -12.67 -22.22
C ALA A 7 4.60 -12.71 -21.08
N ALA A 8 3.86 -13.81 -20.99
CA ALA A 8 2.80 -13.99 -20.02
C ALA A 8 3.24 -13.92 -18.54
N THR A 9 4.47 -14.32 -18.22
CA THR A 9 4.97 -14.33 -16.84
C THR A 9 5.98 -13.22 -16.56
N VAL A 10 6.68 -12.74 -17.59
CA VAL A 10 7.67 -11.66 -17.45
C VAL A 10 6.98 -10.31 -17.30
N LEU A 11 5.89 -10.06 -18.03
CA LEU A 11 5.25 -8.75 -18.06
C LEU A 11 4.67 -8.29 -16.70
N PRO A 12 3.96 -9.11 -15.91
CA PRO A 12 3.51 -8.71 -14.58
C PRO A 12 4.67 -8.39 -13.62
N VAL A 13 5.77 -9.16 -13.70
CA VAL A 13 6.95 -8.96 -12.84
C VAL A 13 7.72 -7.70 -13.25
N ALA A 14 7.90 -7.48 -14.57
CA ALA A 14 8.52 -6.27 -15.08
C ALA A 14 7.71 -5.02 -14.70
N TYR A 15 6.38 -5.10 -14.79
CA TYR A 15 5.49 -4.02 -14.36
C TYR A 15 5.60 -3.77 -12.85
N LEU A 16 5.64 -4.82 -12.02
CA LEU A 16 5.84 -4.67 -10.58
C LEU A 16 7.18 -4.00 -10.23
N LEU A 17 8.27 -4.38 -10.91
CA LEU A 17 9.57 -3.74 -10.75
C LEU A 17 9.52 -2.27 -11.16
N LEU A 18 8.81 -1.95 -12.25
CA LEU A 18 8.60 -0.57 -12.68
C LEU A 18 7.85 0.25 -11.62
N CYS A 19 6.79 -0.31 -11.05
CA CYS A 19 6.05 0.32 -9.94
C CYS A 19 6.94 0.55 -8.72
N LEU A 20 7.85 -0.37 -8.39
CA LEU A 20 8.78 -0.19 -7.27
C LEU A 20 9.76 0.95 -7.52
N VAL A 21 10.32 1.04 -8.73
CA VAL A 21 11.32 2.06 -9.08
C VAL A 21 10.70 3.45 -9.25
N LEU A 22 9.50 3.55 -9.83
CA LEU A 22 8.86 4.82 -10.15
C LEU A 22 7.80 5.27 -9.13
N GLY A 23 7.21 4.34 -8.37
CA GLY A 23 6.02 4.57 -7.55
C GLY A 23 6.28 4.66 -6.05
N GLY A 24 7.54 4.70 -5.61
CA GLY A 24 7.93 4.67 -4.20
C GLY A 24 7.38 5.79 -3.30
N SER A 25 6.77 6.83 -3.88
CA SER A 25 6.24 7.99 -3.17
C SER A 25 4.76 8.21 -3.50
N SER A 26 3.99 8.75 -2.56
CA SER A 26 2.62 9.23 -2.77
C SER A 26 2.55 10.74 -3.00
N ALA A 27 3.68 11.39 -3.27
CA ALA A 27 3.72 12.83 -3.52
C ALA A 27 2.98 13.21 -4.81
N LYS A 28 2.08 14.19 -4.71
CA LYS A 28 1.03 14.49 -5.70
C LYS A 28 1.52 15.02 -7.05
N ASP A 29 2.77 15.50 -7.14
CA ASP A 29 3.31 16.20 -8.32
C ASP A 29 4.56 15.54 -8.91
N GLN A 30 4.64 14.20 -8.84
CA GLN A 30 5.77 13.45 -9.37
C GLN A 30 5.50 12.96 -10.80
N LEU A 31 6.33 13.43 -11.75
CA LEU A 31 6.35 12.95 -13.14
C LEU A 31 6.34 11.40 -13.28
N PRO A 32 7.02 10.62 -12.41
CA PRO A 32 6.89 9.17 -12.38
C PRO A 32 5.45 8.61 -12.32
N HIS A 33 4.53 9.25 -11.60
CA HIS A 33 3.14 8.78 -11.50
C HIS A 33 2.41 8.89 -12.84
N LEU A 34 2.63 9.98 -13.57
CA LEU A 34 2.06 10.16 -14.90
C LEU A 34 2.52 9.04 -15.84
N TRP A 35 3.82 8.71 -15.81
CA TRP A 35 4.35 7.61 -16.62
C TRP A 35 3.73 6.26 -16.26
N LEU A 36 3.58 5.97 -14.96
CA LEU A 36 2.92 4.74 -14.51
C LEU A 36 1.46 4.68 -14.96
N GLN A 37 0.72 5.79 -14.90
CA GLN A 37 -0.67 5.88 -15.36
C GLN A 37 -0.79 5.68 -16.88
N LEU A 38 0.10 6.31 -17.66
CA LEU A 38 0.15 6.13 -19.12
C LEU A 38 0.47 4.67 -19.50
N ILE A 39 1.49 4.09 -18.88
CA ILE A 39 1.87 2.69 -19.10
C ILE A 39 0.74 1.74 -18.69
N SER A 40 0.09 1.99 -17.55
CA SER A 40 -1.10 1.26 -17.10
C SER A 40 -2.19 1.27 -18.17
N THR A 41 -2.52 2.45 -18.69
CA THR A 41 -3.56 2.63 -19.70
C THR A 41 -3.24 1.86 -20.99
N ILE A 42 -2.00 1.93 -21.47
CA ILE A 42 -1.55 1.21 -22.67
C ILE A 42 -1.62 -0.31 -22.45
N LEU A 43 -1.18 -0.80 -21.29
CA LEU A 43 -1.20 -2.22 -20.97
C LEU A 43 -2.63 -2.76 -20.83
N ILE A 44 -3.52 -2.01 -20.16
CA ILE A 44 -4.94 -2.35 -20.06
C ILE A 44 -5.56 -2.43 -21.47
N ALA A 45 -5.35 -1.42 -22.32
CA ALA A 45 -5.87 -1.41 -23.68
C ALA A 45 -5.33 -2.60 -24.51
N GLY A 46 -4.03 -2.91 -24.36
CA GLY A 46 -3.39 -4.06 -25.01
C GLY A 46 -3.98 -5.40 -24.57
N VAL A 47 -4.27 -5.56 -23.26
CA VAL A 47 -4.95 -6.75 -22.73
C VAL A 47 -6.36 -6.88 -23.29
N ILE A 48 -7.14 -5.81 -23.31
CA ILE A 48 -8.51 -5.78 -23.85
C ILE A 48 -8.51 -6.12 -25.36
N TYR A 49 -7.63 -5.50 -26.14
CA TYR A 49 -7.52 -5.75 -27.58
C TYR A 49 -7.08 -7.20 -27.89
N SER A 50 -6.17 -7.75 -27.07
CA SER A 50 -5.64 -9.11 -27.25
C SER A 50 -6.55 -10.20 -26.67
N ALA A 51 -7.67 -9.84 -26.04
CA ALA A 51 -8.61 -10.76 -25.43
C ALA A 51 -9.44 -11.50 -26.50
N THR A 52 -8.81 -12.39 -27.25
CA THR A 52 -9.46 -13.25 -28.25
C THR A 52 -10.00 -14.55 -27.67
N SER A 53 -9.93 -14.73 -26.35
CA SER A 53 -10.42 -15.93 -25.64
C SER A 53 -11.01 -15.50 -24.31
N PRO A 54 -12.11 -16.14 -23.85
CA PRO A 54 -12.70 -15.83 -22.57
C PRO A 54 -11.64 -15.92 -21.47
N MET A 55 -11.52 -14.87 -20.66
CA MET A 55 -10.59 -14.84 -19.54
C MET A 55 -10.78 -16.11 -18.70
N ARG A 56 -9.70 -16.89 -18.59
CA ARG A 56 -9.76 -18.31 -18.19
C ARG A 56 -10.06 -18.51 -16.69
N HIS A 57 -9.99 -17.44 -15.89
CA HIS A 57 -10.08 -17.48 -14.44
C HIS A 57 -11.21 -16.60 -13.88
N ARG A 58 -12.36 -17.23 -13.57
CA ARG A 58 -13.53 -16.56 -12.95
C ARG A 58 -13.19 -15.69 -11.72
N PRO A 59 -12.31 -16.10 -10.78
CA PRO A 59 -11.97 -15.26 -9.62
C PRO A 59 -11.30 -13.95 -10.02
N ALA A 60 -10.47 -13.97 -11.06
CA ALA A 60 -9.77 -12.79 -11.51
C ALA A 60 -10.72 -11.79 -12.18
N MET A 61 -11.74 -12.28 -12.91
CA MET A 61 -12.82 -11.44 -13.42
C MET A 61 -13.63 -10.77 -12.31
N ILE A 62 -13.88 -11.47 -11.20
CA ILE A 62 -14.58 -10.90 -10.04
C ILE A 62 -13.74 -9.79 -9.41
N ILE A 63 -12.43 -10.00 -9.23
CA ILE A 63 -11.54 -8.97 -8.67
C ILE A 63 -11.48 -7.76 -9.60
N VAL A 64 -11.36 -7.97 -10.91
CA VAL A 64 -11.37 -6.87 -11.90
C VAL A 64 -12.69 -6.13 -11.88
N ALA A 65 -13.82 -6.83 -11.85
CA ALA A 65 -15.14 -6.22 -11.77
C ALA A 65 -15.32 -5.43 -10.47
N ALA A 66 -14.84 -5.95 -9.33
CA ALA A 66 -14.87 -5.25 -8.05
C ALA A 66 -14.02 -3.97 -8.09
N LEU A 67 -12.81 -4.02 -8.64
CA LEU A 67 -11.95 -2.85 -8.78
C LEU A 67 -12.53 -1.80 -9.74
N LEU A 68 -13.14 -2.25 -10.84
CA LEU A 68 -13.84 -1.35 -11.76
C LEU A 68 -15.06 -0.73 -11.07
N ALA A 69 -15.83 -1.49 -10.29
CA ALA A 69 -16.93 -0.93 -9.51
C ALA A 69 -16.46 0.13 -8.51
N ILE A 70 -15.34 -0.12 -7.82
CA ILE A 70 -14.69 0.86 -6.94
C ILE A 70 -14.22 2.09 -7.72
N ALA A 71 -13.72 1.95 -8.94
CA ALA A 71 -13.25 3.07 -9.75
C ALA A 71 -14.38 3.88 -10.40
N VAL A 72 -15.52 3.25 -10.71
CA VAL A 72 -16.69 3.93 -11.30
C VAL A 72 -17.30 4.93 -10.33
N TRP A 73 -17.34 4.61 -9.04
CA TRP A 73 -17.97 5.48 -8.06
C TRP A 73 -17.33 6.89 -7.96
N PRO A 74 -16.01 7.03 -7.79
CA PRO A 74 -15.40 8.35 -7.79
C PRO A 74 -15.49 9.08 -9.13
N ILE A 75 -15.70 8.38 -10.26
CA ILE A 75 -16.05 9.03 -11.53
C ILE A 75 -17.46 9.65 -11.44
N LEU A 76 -18.42 8.97 -10.83
CA LEU A 76 -19.75 9.52 -10.58
C LEU A 76 -19.70 10.70 -9.60
N GLN A 77 -18.79 10.70 -8.62
CA GLN A 77 -18.58 11.83 -7.71
C GLN A 77 -18.08 13.10 -8.43
N LEU A 78 -17.54 12.98 -9.65
CA LEU A 78 -17.11 14.11 -10.49
C LEU A 78 -18.24 14.71 -11.34
N LEU A 79 -19.43 14.08 -11.38
CA LEU A 79 -20.54 14.61 -12.14
C LEU A 79 -21.10 15.88 -11.47
N PRO A 80 -21.24 16.99 -12.22
CA PRO A 80 -21.73 18.23 -11.65
C PRO A 80 -23.23 18.10 -11.32
N LEU A 81 -23.59 18.42 -10.08
CA LEU A 81 -24.96 18.49 -9.61
C LEU A 81 -25.52 19.90 -9.82
N PRO A 82 -26.85 20.04 -10.05
CA PRO A 82 -27.52 21.33 -10.01
C PRO A 82 -27.29 22.04 -8.68
N ALA A 83 -27.07 23.36 -8.71
CA ALA A 83 -26.72 24.15 -7.52
C ALA A 83 -27.60 23.89 -6.29
N GLY A 84 -28.93 23.85 -6.45
CA GLY A 84 -29.84 23.61 -5.31
C GLY A 84 -29.74 22.20 -4.71
N MET A 85 -29.37 21.19 -5.50
CA MET A 85 -29.09 19.85 -4.96
C MET A 85 -27.72 19.82 -4.28
N TRP A 86 -26.71 20.47 -4.89
CA TRP A 86 -25.37 20.51 -4.35
C TRP A 86 -25.33 21.23 -3.00
N GLU A 87 -25.98 22.39 -2.88
CA GLU A 87 -26.05 23.18 -1.65
C GLU A 87 -26.73 22.42 -0.49
N SER A 88 -27.64 21.50 -0.80
CA SER A 88 -28.28 20.64 0.21
C SER A 88 -27.37 19.56 0.78
N LEU A 89 -26.19 19.33 0.19
CA LEU A 89 -25.23 18.37 0.70
C LEU A 89 -24.49 18.94 1.94
N PRO A 90 -24.11 18.09 2.92
CA PRO A 90 -23.39 18.54 4.10
C PRO A 90 -22.05 19.22 3.77
N GLY A 91 -21.71 20.27 4.52
CA GLY A 91 -20.47 21.05 4.38
C GLY A 91 -20.39 21.91 3.12
N ARG A 92 -21.48 22.05 2.35
CA ARG A 92 -21.53 22.91 1.15
C ARG A 92 -21.97 24.33 1.44
N ASP A 93 -22.63 24.56 2.56
CA ASP A 93 -23.02 25.86 3.08
C ASP A 93 -21.81 26.79 3.27
N VAL A 94 -20.72 26.29 3.85
CA VAL A 94 -19.47 27.05 4.05
C VAL A 94 -18.87 27.48 2.70
N ILE A 95 -18.85 26.57 1.72
CA ILE A 95 -18.32 26.87 0.38
C ILE A 95 -19.26 27.85 -0.35
N ALA A 96 -20.58 27.68 -0.19
CA ALA A 96 -21.57 28.55 -0.79
C ALA A 96 -21.48 29.99 -0.23
N SER A 97 -21.29 30.16 1.09
CA SER A 97 -21.10 31.46 1.71
C SER A 97 -19.82 32.14 1.22
N ASP A 98 -18.71 31.41 1.13
CA ASP A 98 -17.45 31.96 0.64
C ASP A 98 -17.55 32.43 -0.82
N LEU A 99 -18.26 31.67 -1.67
CA LEU A 99 -18.50 32.05 -3.07
C LEU A 99 -19.37 33.30 -3.19
N LEU A 100 -20.38 33.45 -2.33
CA LEU A 100 -21.23 34.64 -2.27
C LEU A 100 -20.43 35.87 -1.84
N ASP A 101 -19.55 35.73 -0.84
CA ASP A 101 -18.67 36.80 -0.36
C ASP A 101 -17.65 37.23 -1.44
N LEU A 102 -17.25 36.30 -2.32
CA LEU A 102 -16.45 36.57 -3.51
C LEU A 102 -17.25 37.19 -4.68
N GLY A 103 -18.55 37.46 -4.48
CA GLY A 103 -19.43 38.09 -5.47
C GLY A 103 -20.03 37.13 -6.49
N ILE A 104 -19.94 35.82 -6.29
CA ILE A 104 -20.54 34.80 -7.15
C ILE A 104 -21.97 34.56 -6.69
N SER A 105 -22.91 35.32 -7.24
CA SER A 105 -24.34 35.29 -6.86
C SER A 105 -25.12 34.11 -7.44
N SER A 106 -24.65 33.52 -8.54
CA SER A 106 -25.21 32.30 -9.13
C SER A 106 -24.23 31.15 -8.96
N LEU A 107 -24.50 30.27 -7.99
CA LEU A 107 -23.67 29.09 -7.77
C LEU A 107 -23.63 28.22 -9.05
N PRO A 108 -22.42 27.86 -9.53
CA PRO A 108 -22.30 26.95 -10.66
C PRO A 108 -22.73 25.54 -10.28
N ASN A 109 -22.97 24.69 -11.28
CA ASN A 109 -23.13 23.26 -11.03
C ASN A 109 -21.81 22.67 -10.56
N MET A 110 -21.81 21.98 -9.42
CA MET A 110 -20.60 21.55 -8.72
C MET A 110 -20.64 20.05 -8.45
N PRO A 111 -19.48 19.35 -8.46
CA PRO A 111 -19.43 17.91 -8.24
C PRO A 111 -19.72 17.53 -6.78
N VAL A 112 -20.06 16.26 -6.57
CA VAL A 112 -20.14 15.65 -5.23
C VAL A 112 -18.78 15.61 -4.56
N SER A 113 -17.69 15.45 -5.31
CA SER A 113 -16.34 15.53 -4.77
C SER A 113 -16.01 16.95 -4.28
N PHE A 114 -15.40 17.07 -3.10
CA PHE A 114 -14.85 18.34 -2.60
C PHE A 114 -13.64 18.84 -3.40
N SER A 115 -12.93 17.95 -4.09
CA SER A 115 -11.85 18.32 -5.00
C SER A 115 -11.83 17.41 -6.21
N GLY A 116 -12.37 17.92 -7.32
CA GLY A 116 -12.37 17.18 -8.58
C GLY A 116 -10.96 16.83 -9.07
N GLN A 117 -9.97 17.69 -8.78
CA GLN A 117 -8.58 17.43 -9.12
C GLN A 117 -8.03 16.22 -8.34
N GLU A 118 -8.22 16.17 -7.02
CA GLU A 118 -7.73 15.08 -6.19
C GLU A 118 -8.44 13.76 -6.52
N THR A 119 -9.76 13.80 -6.71
CA THR A 119 -10.53 12.61 -7.11
C THR A 119 -10.13 12.11 -8.49
N SER A 120 -9.93 12.98 -9.48
CA SER A 120 -9.46 12.55 -10.80
C SER A 120 -8.07 11.91 -10.74
N ARG A 121 -7.14 12.47 -9.96
CA ARG A 121 -5.81 11.91 -9.73
C ARG A 121 -5.89 10.55 -9.06
N ALA A 122 -6.73 10.40 -8.03
CA ALA A 122 -6.91 9.15 -7.32
C ALA A 122 -7.53 8.06 -8.22
N VAL A 123 -8.55 8.40 -9.02
CA VAL A 123 -9.13 7.49 -10.03
C VAL A 123 -8.04 6.99 -10.98
N LEU A 124 -7.22 7.88 -11.53
CA LEU A 124 -6.13 7.48 -12.42
C LEU A 124 -5.07 6.62 -11.71
N ALA A 125 -4.79 6.90 -10.43
CA ALA A 125 -3.88 6.08 -9.65
C ALA A 125 -4.39 4.64 -9.45
N THR A 126 -5.71 4.40 -9.40
CA THR A 126 -6.28 3.04 -9.31
C THR A 126 -5.95 2.17 -10.53
N LEU A 127 -5.66 2.77 -11.69
CA LEU A 127 -5.25 2.03 -12.89
C LEU A 127 -3.98 1.22 -12.64
N ILE A 128 -3.10 1.67 -11.75
CA ILE A 128 -1.81 1.05 -11.47
C ILE A 128 -1.98 -0.37 -10.87
N PRO A 129 -2.66 -0.54 -9.72
CA PRO A 129 -2.92 -1.87 -9.16
C PRO A 129 -3.87 -2.70 -10.04
N ILE A 130 -4.86 -2.07 -10.70
CA ILE A 130 -5.76 -2.75 -11.65
C ILE A 130 -4.97 -3.41 -12.78
N THR A 131 -3.98 -2.69 -13.33
CA THR A 131 -3.11 -3.22 -14.39
C THR A 131 -2.35 -4.45 -13.93
N PHE A 132 -1.72 -4.41 -12.75
CA PHE A 132 -1.00 -5.58 -12.24
C PHE A 132 -1.91 -6.81 -12.11
N ILE A 133 -3.09 -6.63 -11.51
CA ILE A 133 -4.06 -7.70 -11.32
C ILE A 133 -4.57 -8.24 -12.67
N LEU A 134 -4.86 -7.35 -13.62
CA LEU A 134 -5.26 -7.71 -14.98
C LEU A 134 -4.17 -8.50 -15.71
N LEU A 135 -2.90 -8.10 -15.58
CA LEU A 135 -1.78 -8.81 -16.20
C LEU A 135 -1.65 -10.22 -15.60
N VAL A 136 -1.76 -10.36 -14.28
CA VAL A 136 -1.75 -11.67 -13.61
C VAL A 136 -2.96 -12.52 -14.04
N ALA A 137 -4.13 -11.91 -14.20
CA ALA A 137 -5.37 -12.57 -14.61
C ALA A 137 -5.34 -13.05 -16.06
N ALA A 138 -4.90 -12.19 -16.98
CA ALA A 138 -4.92 -12.42 -18.42
C ALA A 138 -3.81 -13.36 -18.86
N PHE A 139 -2.67 -13.32 -18.16
CA PHE A 139 -1.47 -14.04 -18.56
C PHE A 139 -1.01 -15.09 -17.54
N GLY A 140 -1.75 -15.32 -16.47
CA GLY A 140 -1.49 -16.42 -15.55
C GLY A 140 -1.43 -17.76 -16.28
N ASN A 141 -0.28 -18.45 -16.20
CA ASN A 141 -0.13 -19.84 -16.63
C ASN A 141 0.16 -20.74 -15.41
N GLU A 142 0.21 -22.06 -15.59
CA GLU A 142 0.45 -23.00 -14.47
C GLU A 142 1.77 -22.72 -13.71
N SER A 143 2.77 -22.12 -14.37
CA SER A 143 4.03 -21.70 -13.77
C SER A 143 4.00 -20.26 -13.23
N GLY A 144 3.02 -19.46 -13.64
CA GLY A 144 2.90 -18.03 -13.39
C GLY A 144 2.90 -17.65 -11.92
N PRO A 145 2.17 -18.37 -11.03
CA PRO A 145 2.24 -18.09 -9.61
C PRO A 145 3.67 -18.14 -9.06
N GLN A 146 4.51 -19.08 -9.49
CA GLN A 146 5.89 -19.16 -9.00
C GLN A 146 6.75 -18.01 -9.49
N THR A 147 6.63 -17.64 -10.77
CA THR A 147 7.39 -16.52 -11.34
C THR A 147 6.98 -15.20 -10.68
N ILE A 148 5.68 -14.98 -10.46
CA ILE A 148 5.16 -13.80 -9.76
C ILE A 148 5.64 -13.78 -8.31
N SER A 149 5.58 -14.92 -7.61
CA SER A 149 6.08 -14.99 -6.22
C SER A 149 7.57 -14.64 -6.15
N TRP A 150 8.40 -15.21 -7.02
CA TRP A 150 9.81 -14.83 -7.10
C TRP A 150 10.00 -13.36 -7.46
N GLY A 151 9.20 -12.81 -8.38
CA GLY A 151 9.21 -11.39 -8.72
C GLY A 151 8.97 -10.50 -7.50
N ILE A 152 7.93 -10.78 -6.72
CA ILE A 152 7.63 -10.07 -5.46
C ILE A 152 8.78 -10.20 -4.45
N LEU A 153 9.35 -11.40 -4.29
CA LEU A 153 10.48 -11.61 -3.39
C LEU A 153 11.74 -10.86 -3.85
N ILE A 154 11.99 -10.77 -5.14
CA ILE A 154 13.11 -9.99 -5.71
C ILE A 154 12.88 -8.50 -5.50
N CYS A 155 11.65 -7.99 -5.69
CA CYS A 155 11.28 -6.62 -5.33
C CYS A 155 11.53 -6.34 -3.83
N GLY A 156 11.07 -7.24 -2.95
CA GLY A 156 11.33 -7.16 -1.51
C GLY A 156 12.82 -7.18 -1.18
N ALA A 157 13.60 -8.06 -1.81
CA ALA A 157 15.04 -8.20 -1.56
C ALA A 157 15.83 -6.98 -2.01
N THR A 158 15.55 -6.48 -3.22
CA THR A 158 16.20 -5.28 -3.73
C THR A 158 15.87 -4.06 -2.89
N SER A 159 14.60 -3.90 -2.47
CA SER A 159 14.21 -2.82 -1.56
C SER A 159 14.83 -2.96 -0.16
N ALA A 160 14.88 -4.17 0.40
CA ALA A 160 15.51 -4.46 1.69
C ALA A 160 17.00 -4.14 1.69
N LEU A 161 17.73 -4.56 0.64
CA LEU A 161 19.14 -4.25 0.48
C LEU A 161 19.37 -2.75 0.37
N LEU A 162 18.58 -2.05 -0.45
CA LEU A 162 18.67 -0.59 -0.57
C LEU A 162 18.44 0.09 0.78
N GLY A 163 17.39 -0.31 1.51
CA GLY A 163 17.08 0.21 2.85
C GLY A 163 18.24 0.02 3.83
N LEU A 164 18.78 -1.19 3.92
CA LEU A 164 19.92 -1.50 4.80
C LEU A 164 21.18 -0.70 4.44
N LEU A 165 21.45 -0.51 3.14
CA LEU A 165 22.59 0.30 2.68
C LEU A 165 22.42 1.81 2.99
N MET A 166 21.18 2.30 3.00
CA MET A 166 20.86 3.70 3.32
C MET A 166 20.84 3.99 4.82
N VAL A 167 20.66 2.98 5.69
CA VAL A 167 20.71 3.15 7.15
C VAL A 167 22.11 3.58 7.60
N VAL A 168 23.17 3.05 6.99
CA VAL A 168 24.55 3.31 7.39
C VAL A 168 24.89 4.79 7.18
N PRO A 169 25.15 5.59 8.25
CA PRO A 169 25.29 7.05 8.14
C PRO A 169 26.41 7.53 7.21
N MET A 170 27.49 6.75 7.09
CA MET A 170 28.64 7.08 6.24
C MET A 170 28.60 6.38 4.87
N SER A 171 27.47 5.82 4.44
CA SER A 171 27.45 5.13 3.16
C SER A 171 27.55 6.14 2.00
N PRO A 172 28.46 5.93 1.02
CA PRO A 172 28.52 6.78 -0.17
C PRO A 172 27.19 6.81 -0.94
N LEU A 173 26.43 5.71 -0.87
CA LEU A 173 25.11 5.60 -1.47
C LEU A 173 24.10 6.53 -0.79
N ARG A 174 24.08 6.61 0.54
CA ARG A 174 23.22 7.56 1.27
C ARG A 174 23.56 9.00 0.89
N ALA A 175 24.85 9.35 0.83
CA ALA A 175 25.29 10.69 0.45
C ALA A 175 24.87 11.05 -1.00
N LEU A 176 24.91 10.09 -1.92
CA LEU A 176 24.43 10.28 -3.29
C LEU A 176 22.91 10.45 -3.36
N LEU A 177 22.16 9.61 -2.63
CA LEU A 177 20.70 9.54 -2.76
C LEU A 177 19.94 10.54 -1.88
N SER A 178 20.51 11.04 -0.78
CA SER A 178 19.83 11.93 0.16
C SER A 178 19.39 13.27 -0.42
N GLY A 179 19.91 13.66 -1.59
CA GLY A 179 19.46 14.84 -2.35
C GLY A 179 18.59 14.52 -3.57
N LEU A 180 18.52 13.25 -3.99
CA LEU A 180 17.76 12.79 -5.17
C LEU A 180 16.40 12.20 -4.78
N LEU A 181 16.31 11.59 -3.60
CA LEU A 181 15.14 10.88 -3.12
C LEU A 181 14.75 11.45 -1.74
N PRO A 182 13.56 12.08 -1.59
CA PRO A 182 13.12 12.69 -0.34
C PRO A 182 12.61 11.62 0.65
N TYR A 183 13.44 10.62 0.95
CA TYR A 183 13.03 9.38 1.61
C TYR A 183 13.64 9.26 3.01
N ASP A 184 12.87 8.67 3.92
CA ASP A 184 13.35 8.25 5.24
C ASP A 184 14.52 7.27 5.09
N PRO A 185 15.63 7.45 5.83
CA PRO A 185 16.65 6.41 5.95
C PRO A 185 16.01 5.06 6.27
N ALA A 186 16.43 4.00 5.58
CA ALA A 186 15.84 2.64 5.64
C ALA A 186 14.57 2.35 4.81
N ALA A 187 13.96 3.34 4.16
CA ALA A 187 12.71 3.11 3.41
C ALA A 187 12.90 2.39 2.06
N GLY A 188 14.12 1.99 1.70
CA GLY A 188 14.38 1.26 0.45
C GLY A 188 13.99 2.08 -0.77
N PHE A 189 13.12 1.53 -1.62
CA PHE A 189 12.56 2.28 -2.76
C PHE A 189 11.39 3.19 -2.37
N PHE A 190 10.90 3.12 -1.13
CA PHE A 190 9.77 3.93 -0.68
C PHE A 190 10.22 5.24 -0.05
N ALA A 191 9.32 6.23 -0.05
CA ALA A 191 9.48 7.48 0.68
C ALA A 191 9.27 7.33 2.18
N ASN A 192 8.50 6.32 2.57
CA ASN A 192 8.11 6.08 3.96
C ASN A 192 8.54 4.68 4.40
N ALA A 193 9.26 4.59 5.52
CA ALA A 193 9.70 3.32 6.09
C ALA A 193 8.53 2.38 6.42
N ASN A 194 7.34 2.90 6.71
CA ASN A 194 6.14 2.09 6.90
C ASN A 194 5.79 1.30 5.63
N HIS A 195 5.84 1.91 4.45
CA HIS A 195 5.53 1.22 3.20
C HIS A 195 6.56 0.12 2.88
N GLN A 196 7.84 0.41 3.15
CA GLN A 196 8.91 -0.59 3.05
C GLN A 196 8.63 -1.81 3.94
N VAL A 197 8.35 -1.56 5.21
CA VAL A 197 8.11 -2.64 6.17
C VAL A 197 6.84 -3.41 5.83
N THR A 198 5.78 -2.75 5.35
CA THR A 198 4.57 -3.41 4.86
C THR A 198 4.89 -4.35 3.69
N LEU A 199 5.70 -3.93 2.71
CA LEU A 199 6.16 -4.82 1.63
C LEU A 199 6.89 -6.05 2.16
N LEU A 200 7.84 -5.85 3.09
CA LEU A 200 8.64 -6.95 3.64
C LEU A 200 7.80 -7.92 4.49
N LEU A 201 6.84 -7.40 5.26
CA LEU A 201 5.87 -8.23 5.99
C LEU A 201 5.01 -9.06 5.05
N MET A 202 4.54 -8.50 3.92
CA MET A 202 3.81 -9.25 2.89
C MET A 202 4.65 -10.36 2.25
N CYS A 203 5.98 -10.18 2.19
CA CYS A 203 6.88 -11.20 1.64
C CYS A 203 7.05 -12.43 2.56
N LEU A 204 6.81 -12.32 3.87
CA LEU A 204 6.98 -13.43 4.82
C LEU A 204 6.02 -14.63 4.58
N PRO A 205 4.69 -14.44 4.48
CA PRO A 205 3.78 -15.55 4.18
C PRO A 205 4.01 -16.11 2.77
N LEU A 206 4.50 -15.28 1.84
CA LEU A 206 4.90 -15.72 0.50
C LEU A 206 6.14 -16.63 0.54
N LEU A 207 7.17 -16.27 1.30
CA LEU A 207 8.34 -17.12 1.57
C LEU A 207 7.91 -18.46 2.18
N ALA A 208 6.99 -18.42 3.14
CA ALA A 208 6.45 -19.62 3.78
C ALA A 208 5.72 -20.52 2.77
N GLY A 209 4.81 -19.96 1.96
CA GLY A 209 4.13 -20.71 0.90
C GLY A 209 5.08 -21.29 -0.13
N MET A 210 6.16 -20.59 -0.45
CA MET A 210 7.21 -21.11 -1.34
C MET A 210 8.03 -22.21 -0.67
N SER A 211 8.41 -22.06 0.60
CA SER A 211 9.20 -23.07 1.31
C SER A 211 8.45 -24.39 1.47
N GLY A 212 7.15 -24.34 1.81
CA GLY A 212 6.30 -25.52 2.04
C GLY A 212 5.82 -26.24 0.78
N ARG A 213 6.03 -25.67 -0.41
CA ARG A 213 5.67 -26.35 -1.67
C ARG A 213 6.55 -27.57 -1.88
N ARG A 214 5.92 -28.75 -2.00
CA ARG A 214 6.58 -29.99 -2.37
C ARG A 214 7.24 -29.82 -3.74
N THR A 215 8.57 -29.92 -3.78
CA THR A 215 9.32 -29.98 -5.02
C THR A 215 8.98 -31.25 -5.78
N ALA A 216 8.93 -31.18 -7.12
CA ALA A 216 8.66 -32.35 -7.94
C ALA A 216 9.59 -33.52 -7.56
N PRO A 217 9.09 -34.77 -7.50
CA PRO A 217 9.84 -35.92 -6.99
C PRO A 217 11.15 -36.19 -7.75
N ASN A 218 11.27 -35.69 -8.98
CA ASN A 218 12.43 -35.85 -9.83
C ASN A 218 13.54 -34.78 -9.65
N ARG A 219 13.40 -33.85 -8.70
CA ARG A 219 14.42 -32.82 -8.45
C ARG A 219 15.52 -33.34 -7.52
N SER A 220 16.78 -33.09 -7.87
CA SER A 220 17.90 -33.55 -7.03
C SER A 220 17.87 -32.91 -5.64
N ARG A 221 18.34 -33.64 -4.62
CA ARG A 221 18.45 -33.13 -3.24
C ARG A 221 19.20 -31.79 -3.17
N GLN A 222 20.21 -31.61 -4.03
CA GLN A 222 20.98 -30.37 -4.13
C GLN A 222 20.13 -29.18 -4.58
N HIS A 223 19.23 -29.35 -5.54
CA HIS A 223 18.32 -28.28 -5.97
C HIS A 223 17.37 -27.86 -4.85
N VAL A 224 16.84 -28.83 -4.09
CA VAL A 224 15.96 -28.56 -2.95
C VAL A 224 16.72 -27.81 -1.86
N PHE A 225 17.93 -28.27 -1.53
CA PHE A 225 18.81 -27.63 -0.54
C PHE A 225 19.10 -26.18 -0.93
N PHE A 226 19.62 -25.94 -2.13
CA PHE A 226 19.96 -24.60 -2.62
C PHE A 226 18.76 -23.65 -2.58
N ARG A 227 17.59 -24.12 -3.01
CA ARG A 227 16.35 -23.35 -2.96
C ARG A 227 15.97 -22.96 -1.53
N GLN A 228 16.05 -23.89 -0.57
CA GLN A 228 15.73 -23.58 0.82
C GLN A 228 16.77 -22.66 1.46
N THR A 229 18.05 -22.77 1.07
CA THR A 229 19.10 -21.83 1.48
C THR A 229 18.79 -20.41 1.00
N ILE A 230 18.37 -20.23 -0.25
CA ILE A 230 17.97 -18.91 -0.77
C ILE A 230 16.77 -18.36 0.01
N LEU A 231 15.73 -19.16 0.22
CA LEU A 231 14.54 -18.71 0.95
C LEU A 231 14.86 -18.35 2.41
N GLY A 232 15.76 -19.11 3.05
CA GLY A 232 16.26 -18.79 4.40
C GLY A 232 17.07 -17.50 4.44
N ALA A 233 17.94 -17.27 3.44
CA ALA A 233 18.70 -16.02 3.33
C ALA A 233 17.78 -14.81 3.10
N LEU A 234 16.73 -14.96 2.28
CA LEU A 234 15.72 -13.92 2.07
C LEU A 234 14.93 -13.62 3.35
N LEU A 235 14.56 -14.64 4.13
CA LEU A 235 13.90 -14.46 5.42
C LEU A 235 14.77 -13.62 6.36
N ILE A 236 16.06 -13.97 6.49
CA ILE A 236 17.00 -13.23 7.33
C ILE A 236 17.10 -11.78 6.83
N LEU A 237 17.30 -11.57 5.53
CA LEU A 237 17.39 -10.25 4.91
C LEU A 237 16.14 -9.39 5.22
N PHE A 238 14.94 -9.94 5.05
CA PHE A 238 13.69 -9.20 5.28
C PHE A 238 13.52 -8.85 6.76
N LEU A 239 13.75 -9.80 7.66
CA LEU A 239 13.68 -9.53 9.09
C LEU A 239 14.71 -8.45 9.48
N SER A 240 15.95 -8.56 9.02
CA SER A 240 17.00 -7.55 9.27
C SER A 240 16.60 -6.17 8.77
N ALA A 241 16.04 -6.06 7.57
CA ALA A 241 15.58 -4.79 7.03
C ALA A 241 14.35 -4.22 7.77
N ILE A 242 13.41 -5.07 8.21
CA ILE A 242 12.28 -4.63 9.05
C ILE A 242 12.80 -4.06 10.38
N TRP A 243 13.74 -4.75 11.02
CA TRP A 243 14.38 -4.27 12.25
C TRP A 243 15.13 -2.95 12.05
N ALA A 244 15.91 -2.86 10.98
CA ALA A 244 16.70 -1.67 10.68
C ALA A 244 15.84 -0.45 10.31
N ALA A 245 14.60 -0.66 9.83
CA ALA A 245 13.67 0.41 9.52
C ALA A 245 13.09 1.11 10.75
N GLY A 246 13.21 0.54 11.95
CA GLY A 246 12.80 1.21 13.20
C GLY A 246 11.29 1.39 13.39
N VAL A 247 10.45 0.96 12.44
CA VAL A 247 9.00 1.14 12.47
C VAL A 247 8.36 0.33 13.59
N ARG A 248 7.96 0.98 14.67
CA ARG A 248 7.44 0.33 15.89
C ARG A 248 6.18 -0.52 15.67
N ALA A 249 5.23 -0.02 14.86
CA ALA A 249 3.99 -0.75 14.55
C ALA A 249 4.28 -2.12 13.90
N SER A 250 5.41 -2.25 13.20
CA SER A 250 5.81 -3.51 12.57
C SER A 250 6.18 -4.60 13.56
N TYR A 251 6.70 -4.25 14.75
CA TYR A 251 7.06 -5.24 15.76
C TYR A 251 5.83 -5.97 16.28
N ILE A 252 4.70 -5.27 16.36
CA ILE A 252 3.40 -5.87 16.67
C ILE A 252 2.92 -6.71 15.49
N LEU A 253 3.01 -6.21 14.26
CA LEU A 253 2.56 -6.91 13.05
C LEU A 253 3.39 -8.15 12.68
N ILE A 254 4.65 -8.24 13.10
CA ILE A 254 5.49 -9.44 12.93
C ILE A 254 4.79 -10.67 13.51
N LEU A 255 4.13 -10.54 14.67
CA LEU A 255 3.49 -11.67 15.34
C LEU A 255 2.36 -12.30 14.50
N PRO A 256 1.27 -11.60 14.13
CA PRO A 256 0.20 -12.18 13.34
C PRO A 256 0.67 -12.64 11.95
N VAL A 257 1.60 -11.91 11.31
CA VAL A 257 2.16 -12.29 10.00
C VAL A 257 2.99 -13.57 10.10
N SER A 258 3.76 -13.74 11.18
CA SER A 258 4.53 -14.96 11.40
C SER A 258 3.64 -16.14 11.77
N ILE A 259 2.57 -15.92 12.55
CA ILE A 259 1.56 -16.94 12.84
C ILE A 259 0.91 -17.41 11.52
N LEU A 260 0.49 -16.49 10.65
CA LEU A 260 -0.04 -16.83 9.33
C LEU A 260 0.98 -17.64 8.51
N SER A 261 2.25 -17.23 8.52
CA SER A 261 3.33 -17.95 7.84
C SER A 261 3.52 -19.37 8.37
N LEU A 262 3.41 -19.57 9.69
CA LEU A 262 3.46 -20.90 10.32
C LEU A 262 2.22 -21.74 9.99
N CYS A 263 1.03 -21.13 9.94
CA CYS A 263 -0.20 -21.80 9.50
C CYS A 263 -0.08 -22.30 8.06
N ILE A 264 0.54 -21.51 7.16
CA ILE A 264 0.83 -21.94 5.79
C ILE A 264 1.77 -23.16 5.78
N LEU A 265 2.72 -23.21 6.71
CA LEU A 265 3.71 -24.28 6.86
C LEU A 265 3.26 -25.45 7.77
N HIS A 266 2.00 -25.51 8.21
CA HIS A 266 1.55 -26.47 9.23
C HIS A 266 1.85 -27.94 8.88
N ASN A 267 1.80 -28.31 7.59
CA ASN A 267 2.10 -29.66 7.12
C ASN A 267 3.59 -29.93 6.86
N SER A 268 4.44 -28.90 6.98
CA SER A 268 5.87 -28.97 6.71
C SER A 268 6.72 -29.01 7.98
N PHE A 269 6.17 -28.57 9.12
CA PHE A 269 6.86 -28.58 10.40
C PHE A 269 6.35 -29.68 11.34
N SER A 270 7.26 -30.21 12.16
CA SER A 270 6.86 -30.96 13.34
C SER A 270 6.22 -30.01 14.35
N ARG A 271 5.28 -30.51 15.18
CA ARG A 271 4.64 -29.73 16.25
C ARG A 271 5.67 -29.03 17.15
N ARG A 272 6.79 -29.70 17.46
CA ARG A 272 7.89 -29.14 18.27
C ARG A 272 8.58 -27.97 17.57
N ALA A 273 8.87 -28.09 16.27
CA ALA A 273 9.49 -27.01 15.50
C ALA A 273 8.56 -25.79 15.36
N ALA A 274 7.26 -26.01 15.17
CA ALA A 274 6.27 -24.94 15.13
C ALA A 274 6.17 -24.19 16.46
N ILE A 275 6.11 -24.91 17.59
CA ILE A 275 6.11 -24.31 18.93
C ILE A 275 7.42 -23.56 19.18
N GLY A 276 8.57 -24.14 18.86
CA GLY A 276 9.87 -23.48 19.03
C GLY A 276 9.98 -22.19 18.21
N SER A 277 9.48 -22.19 16.97
CA SER A 277 9.44 -21.00 16.12
C SER A 277 8.54 -19.92 16.72
N LEU A 278 7.34 -20.30 17.19
CA LEU A 278 6.42 -19.37 17.85
C LEU A 278 7.04 -18.74 19.11
N VAL A 279 7.72 -19.53 19.94
CA VAL A 279 8.43 -19.04 21.13
C VAL A 279 9.52 -18.04 20.73
N LEU A 280 10.32 -18.33 19.69
CA LEU A 280 11.35 -17.40 19.20
C LEU A 280 10.75 -16.10 18.66
N ILE A 281 9.64 -16.17 17.92
CA ILE A 281 8.92 -14.99 17.43
C ILE A 281 8.43 -14.14 18.60
N VAL A 282 7.74 -14.75 19.57
CA VAL A 282 7.21 -14.06 20.75
C VAL A 282 8.35 -13.44 21.57
N ALA A 283 9.44 -14.18 21.77
CA ALA A 283 10.63 -13.68 22.48
C ALA A 283 11.28 -12.52 21.73
N SER A 284 11.37 -12.57 20.40
CA SER A 284 11.90 -11.49 19.57
C SER A 284 11.03 -10.24 19.65
N VAL A 285 9.70 -10.38 19.59
CA VAL A 285 8.77 -9.25 19.72
C VAL A 285 8.87 -8.64 21.11
N ALA A 286 8.85 -9.47 22.16
CA ALA A 286 8.98 -9.02 23.54
C ALA A 286 10.33 -8.32 23.79
N GLY A 287 11.43 -8.90 23.33
CA GLY A 287 12.77 -8.32 23.44
C GLY A 287 12.86 -6.95 22.77
N SER A 288 12.20 -6.77 21.64
CA SER A 288 12.24 -5.51 20.93
C SER A 288 11.31 -4.45 21.49
N ILE A 289 10.16 -4.83 22.04
CA ILE A 289 9.34 -3.92 22.85
C ILE A 289 10.17 -3.45 24.06
N LEU A 290 10.86 -4.36 24.74
CA LEU A 290 11.72 -4.01 25.87
C LEU A 290 12.85 -3.07 25.45
N LEU A 291 13.52 -3.32 24.33
CA LEU A 291 14.56 -2.43 23.80
C LEU A 291 13.98 -1.05 23.43
N ALA A 292 12.83 -1.00 22.75
CA ALA A 292 12.18 0.25 22.36
C ALA A 292 11.74 1.10 23.57
N VAL A 293 11.37 0.47 24.68
CA VAL A 293 10.99 1.15 25.93
C VAL A 293 12.20 1.62 26.72
N ASN A 294 13.32 0.88 26.71
CA ASN A 294 14.45 1.10 27.61
C ASN A 294 15.70 1.73 26.96
N ALA A 295 15.71 1.98 25.65
CA ALA A 295 16.85 2.56 24.94
C ALA A 295 16.52 3.95 24.34
N PRO A 296 16.46 5.03 25.15
CA PRO A 296 16.22 6.40 24.67
C PRO A 296 17.30 6.91 23.70
N ALA A 297 18.52 6.33 23.72
CA ALA A 297 19.58 6.64 22.76
C ALA A 297 19.24 6.31 21.29
N LEU A 298 18.15 5.57 21.05
CA LEU A 298 17.65 5.25 19.72
C LEU A 298 16.62 6.26 19.21
N GLU A 299 16.19 7.27 19.98
CA GLU A 299 15.17 8.25 19.57
C GLU A 299 15.42 8.91 18.19
N GLY A 300 16.68 9.04 17.76
CA GLY A 300 17.07 9.59 16.44
C GLY A 300 16.97 8.63 15.24
N VAL A 301 16.66 7.34 15.43
CA VAL A 301 16.59 6.33 14.36
C VAL A 301 15.14 5.87 14.16
N ALA A 302 14.24 6.75 13.73
CA ALA A 302 12.83 6.39 13.50
C ALA A 302 12.08 5.80 14.73
N PHE A 303 12.61 5.99 15.95
CA PHE A 303 12.00 5.51 17.20
C PHE A 303 11.14 6.58 17.90
N ALA A 304 10.64 7.63 17.24
CA ALA A 304 9.88 8.69 17.94
C ALA A 304 8.34 8.55 17.84
N ASP A 305 7.81 7.73 16.94
CA ASP A 305 6.44 7.90 16.43
C ASP A 305 5.30 7.25 17.23
N PHE A 306 5.57 6.42 18.25
CA PHE A 306 4.51 5.61 18.88
C PHE A 306 3.83 6.26 20.10
N SER A 307 4.45 7.23 20.79
CA SER A 307 3.90 7.75 22.05
C SER A 307 3.25 9.14 21.92
N ILE A 308 3.74 9.99 21.03
CA ILE A 308 3.28 11.38 20.91
C ILE A 308 2.19 11.53 19.82
N THR A 309 2.14 10.63 18.84
CA THR A 309 1.21 10.68 17.70
C THR A 309 -0.06 9.86 17.91
N ASP A 310 0.01 8.72 18.63
CA ASP A 310 -1.14 7.81 18.79
C ASP A 310 -2.25 8.37 19.70
N LYS A 311 -1.91 9.15 20.73
CA LYS A 311 -2.93 9.88 21.52
C LYS A 311 -3.67 10.91 20.67
N GLY A 312 -2.95 11.70 19.86
CA GLY A 312 -3.57 12.64 18.93
C GLY A 312 -4.46 11.95 17.89
N ARG A 313 -4.07 10.77 17.41
CA ARG A 313 -4.91 9.97 16.49
C ARG A 313 -6.22 9.51 17.13
N GLN A 314 -6.15 8.93 18.34
CA GLN A 314 -7.32 8.38 19.02
C GLN A 314 -8.23 9.46 19.61
N GLU A 315 -7.66 10.55 20.12
CA GLU A 315 -8.40 11.61 20.83
C GLU A 315 -8.91 12.70 19.88
N ILE A 316 -8.27 12.90 18.71
CA ILE A 316 -8.60 13.97 17.77
C ILE A 316 -8.94 13.39 16.39
N VAL A 317 -8.00 12.73 15.71
CA VAL A 317 -8.17 12.34 14.30
C VAL A 317 -9.36 11.42 14.08
N TRP A 318 -9.50 10.36 14.87
CA TRP A 318 -10.58 9.39 14.69
C TRP A 318 -11.96 9.94 15.07
N PRO A 319 -12.14 10.64 16.20
CA PRO A 319 -13.41 11.32 16.50
C PRO A 319 -13.84 12.28 15.39
N THR A 320 -12.94 13.16 14.94
CA THR A 320 -13.20 14.11 13.84
C THR A 320 -13.52 13.38 12.53
N SER A 321 -12.79 12.31 12.21
CA SER A 321 -13.06 11.48 11.03
C SER A 321 -14.43 10.78 11.11
N ILE A 322 -14.88 10.38 12.30
CA ILE A 322 -16.21 9.80 12.50
C ILE A 322 -17.31 10.86 12.31
N GLU A 323 -17.07 12.10 12.72
CA GLU A 323 -17.99 13.22 12.45
C GLU A 323 -18.10 13.50 10.95
N MET A 324 -16.96 13.57 10.25
CA MET A 324 -16.94 13.65 8.78
C MET A 324 -17.71 12.50 8.13
N LEU A 325 -17.54 11.27 8.62
CA LEU A 325 -18.27 10.12 8.11
C LEU A 325 -19.79 10.29 8.32
N LYS A 326 -20.24 10.78 9.48
CA LYS A 326 -21.68 11.00 9.75
C LYS A 326 -22.31 12.00 8.79
N ASP A 327 -21.56 13.02 8.36
CA ASP A 327 -22.06 14.00 7.42
C ASP A 327 -21.99 13.50 5.98
N HIS A 328 -20.96 12.74 5.63
CA HIS A 328 -20.70 12.32 4.25
C HIS A 328 -20.99 10.84 3.95
N TRP A 329 -21.63 10.10 4.86
CA TRP A 329 -21.84 8.64 4.73
C TRP A 329 -22.56 8.22 3.45
N MET A 330 -23.43 9.05 2.88
CA MET A 330 -24.24 8.65 1.75
C MET A 330 -23.43 8.64 0.45
N PHE A 331 -22.78 9.77 0.14
CA PHE A 331 -22.11 9.96 -1.15
C PHE A 331 -20.58 10.00 -1.05
N GLY A 332 -20.04 10.13 0.15
CA GLY A 332 -18.63 10.38 0.40
C GLY A 332 -18.19 11.80 0.04
N THR A 333 -16.96 12.13 0.40
CA THR A 333 -16.35 13.44 0.12
C THR A 333 -15.64 13.51 -1.23
N GLY A 334 -15.39 12.37 -1.89
CA GLY A 334 -14.53 12.24 -3.06
C GLY A 334 -13.27 11.45 -2.73
N LEU A 335 -12.92 10.45 -3.56
CA LEU A 335 -11.67 9.70 -3.39
C LEU A 335 -10.45 10.64 -3.35
N GLY A 336 -9.54 10.44 -2.40
CA GLY A 336 -8.33 11.26 -2.21
C GLY A 336 -8.55 12.64 -1.58
N THR A 337 -9.78 12.99 -1.18
CA THR A 337 -10.10 14.32 -0.64
C THR A 337 -10.01 14.41 0.88
N PHE A 338 -9.70 13.31 1.59
CA PHE A 338 -9.72 13.26 3.06
C PHE A 338 -9.04 14.47 3.71
N SER A 339 -7.79 14.75 3.36
CA SER A 339 -7.02 15.84 3.97
C SER A 339 -7.66 17.22 3.76
N ASN A 340 -8.23 17.46 2.57
CA ASN A 340 -8.87 18.73 2.25
C ASN A 340 -10.14 18.95 3.07
N VAL A 341 -10.93 17.89 3.27
CA VAL A 341 -12.18 17.98 4.03
C VAL A 341 -11.91 17.92 5.53
N PHE A 342 -10.89 17.19 5.98
CA PHE A 342 -10.52 17.09 7.39
C PHE A 342 -10.25 18.46 8.00
N MET A 343 -9.61 19.36 7.25
CA MET A 343 -9.38 20.75 7.68
C MET A 343 -10.64 21.54 7.99
N LEU A 344 -11.79 21.19 7.39
CA LEU A 344 -13.07 21.84 7.68
C LEU A 344 -13.64 21.43 9.05
N TYR A 345 -13.17 20.30 9.58
CA TYR A 345 -13.61 19.73 10.85
C TYR A 345 -12.57 19.87 11.97
N GLU A 346 -11.36 20.32 11.67
CA GLU A 346 -10.34 20.56 12.68
C GLU A 346 -10.72 21.73 13.59
N ASP A 347 -10.62 21.55 14.92
CA ASP A 347 -10.77 22.66 15.87
C ASP A 347 -9.56 23.59 15.75
N PRO A 348 -9.73 24.86 15.30
CA PRO A 348 -8.64 25.81 15.12
C PRO A 348 -7.80 26.04 16.39
N ASN A 349 -8.36 25.79 17.57
CA ASN A 349 -7.68 25.95 18.86
C ASN A 349 -6.73 24.77 19.19
N THR A 350 -6.87 23.65 18.50
CA THR A 350 -6.08 22.43 18.71
C THR A 350 -5.20 22.05 17.53
N VAL A 351 -5.33 22.76 16.40
CA VAL A 351 -4.46 22.61 15.23
C VAL A 351 -3.01 22.81 15.64
N LYS A 352 -2.18 21.81 15.33
CA LYS A 352 -0.72 21.86 15.53
C LYS A 352 -0.04 22.19 14.21
N SER A 353 1.28 22.43 14.25
CA SER A 353 2.10 22.60 13.04
C SER A 353 2.24 21.33 12.18
N VAL A 354 1.52 20.25 12.51
CA VAL A 354 1.58 18.96 11.84
C VAL A 354 0.35 18.79 10.98
N TRP A 355 0.57 18.61 9.68
CA TRP A 355 -0.47 18.40 8.69
C TRP A 355 -1.04 16.97 8.76
N ILE A 356 -2.35 16.83 8.95
CA ILE A 356 -3.03 15.53 8.94
C ILE A 356 -3.38 15.18 7.49
N ASN A 357 -2.56 14.30 6.90
CA ASN A 357 -2.76 13.85 5.53
C ASN A 357 -3.77 12.69 5.40
N HIS A 358 -3.82 11.77 6.37
CA HIS A 358 -4.65 10.55 6.35
C HIS A 358 -5.27 10.27 7.72
N ALA A 359 -6.37 9.50 7.73
CA ALA A 359 -7.00 9.07 8.99
C ALA A 359 -6.14 8.07 9.78
N HIS A 360 -5.13 7.48 9.13
CA HIS A 360 -4.37 6.33 9.64
C HIS A 360 -5.28 5.14 10.03
N ASN A 361 -6.42 5.04 9.36
CA ASN A 361 -7.37 3.95 9.40
C ASN A 361 -8.00 3.86 8.01
N GLU A 362 -7.55 2.89 7.22
CA GLU A 362 -7.93 2.75 5.81
C GLU A 362 -9.44 2.55 5.66
N TYR A 363 -10.07 1.79 6.56
CA TYR A 363 -11.52 1.55 6.51
C TYR A 363 -12.30 2.84 6.75
N LEU A 364 -11.90 3.61 7.75
CA LEU A 364 -12.56 4.89 8.06
C LEU A 364 -12.37 5.90 6.92
N GLN A 365 -11.16 6.00 6.37
CA GLN A 365 -10.90 6.91 5.26
C GLN A 365 -11.66 6.52 3.98
N VAL A 366 -11.68 5.23 3.63
CA VAL A 366 -12.44 4.74 2.46
C VAL A 366 -13.94 4.99 2.64
N ALA A 367 -14.48 4.77 3.85
CA ALA A 367 -15.88 5.06 4.15
C ALA A 367 -16.20 6.57 4.04
N ILE A 368 -15.30 7.46 4.49
CA ILE A 368 -15.49 8.92 4.36
C ILE A 368 -15.44 9.34 2.89
N GLU A 369 -14.45 8.86 2.14
CA GLU A 369 -14.21 9.32 0.78
C GLU A 369 -15.21 8.74 -0.24
N LEU A 370 -15.65 7.49 -0.04
CA LEU A 370 -16.58 6.80 -0.94
C LEU A 370 -18.01 6.69 -0.41
N GLY A 371 -18.28 7.08 0.84
CA GLY A 371 -19.61 6.95 1.44
C GLY A 371 -20.06 5.50 1.54
N ILE A 372 -21.34 5.23 1.24
CA ILE A 372 -21.98 3.92 1.43
C ILE A 372 -21.32 2.81 0.60
N LEU A 373 -20.70 3.15 -0.53
CA LEU A 373 -19.98 2.16 -1.34
C LEU A 373 -18.60 1.81 -0.77
N GLY A 374 -18.07 2.61 0.14
CA GLY A 374 -16.84 2.33 0.88
C GLY A 374 -17.04 1.46 2.12
N VAL A 375 -18.26 1.42 2.66
CA VAL A 375 -18.68 0.57 3.80
C VAL A 375 -19.07 -0.81 3.30
#